data_AF-A0A179UV58-F1
#
_entry.id   AF-A0A179UV58-F1
#
_cell.length_a   1.000
_cell.length_b   1.000
_cell.length_c   1.000
_cell.angle_alpha   90.00
_cell.angle_beta   90.00
_cell.angle_gamma   90.00
#
_symmetry.space_group_name_H-M   'P 1'
#
loop_
_entity.id
_entity.type
_entity.pdbx_description
1 polymer ?
#
loop_
_entity_poly.entity_id
_entity_poly.type
_entity_poly.pdbx_seq_one_letter_code
_entity_poly.pdbx_strand_id
1 'polypeptide(L)'
;MRKLLHVATTLILTGLPTALSGRNHASYRCQPEDPCWPSPRKWKRLNESVEGNLVAVRPVGSVCHDPTYDLEACVNTKNISHNSFWRAEQPGAVKFPNWETWPTHQESCYVDSPRGDTCDQGQVSLSSVLAESLSHIQKAAHFA
;
A
#
# COMPACT_ATOMS: atom_id res chain seq x y z
N MET A 1 74.97 -10.27 -41.39
CA MET A 1 74.74 -9.59 -40.10
C MET A 1 73.34 -8.97 -40.11
N ARG A 2 72.33 -9.69 -39.58
CA ARG A 2 70.92 -9.28 -39.59
C ARG A 2 70.64 -8.40 -38.36
N LYS A 3 70.15 -7.19 -38.58
CA LYS A 3 69.72 -6.25 -37.52
C LYS A 3 68.33 -6.66 -37.04
N LEU A 4 68.19 -6.96 -35.75
CA LEU A 4 66.91 -7.21 -35.08
C LEU A 4 66.28 -5.87 -34.67
N LEU A 5 65.25 -5.42 -35.39
CA LEU A 5 64.37 -4.35 -34.92
C LEU A 5 63.44 -4.91 -33.84
N HIS A 6 63.47 -4.32 -32.65
CA HIS A 6 62.48 -4.54 -31.61
C HIS A 6 61.25 -3.68 -31.93
N VAL A 7 60.11 -4.33 -32.22
CA VAL A 7 58.82 -3.65 -32.36
C VAL A 7 58.22 -3.56 -30.95
N ALA A 8 58.07 -2.32 -30.46
CA ALA A 8 57.39 -2.04 -29.20
C ALA A 8 55.88 -2.08 -29.42
N THR A 9 55.20 -3.06 -28.82
CA THR A 9 53.75 -3.21 -28.89
C THR A 9 53.10 -2.39 -27.77
N THR A 10 52.61 -1.19 -28.09
CA THR A 10 51.78 -0.39 -27.17
C THR A 10 50.38 -1.00 -27.08
N LEU A 11 50.03 -1.60 -25.94
CA LEU A 11 48.65 -1.99 -25.61
C LEU A 11 47.83 -0.72 -25.32
N ILE A 12 46.87 -0.40 -26.20
CA ILE A 12 45.86 0.62 -25.93
C ILE A 12 44.76 -0.03 -25.08
N LEU A 13 44.73 0.30 -23.79
CA LEU A 13 43.66 -0.13 -22.88
C LEU A 13 42.41 0.73 -23.12
N THR A 14 41.61 0.37 -24.12
CA THR A 14 40.28 0.96 -24.31
C THR A 14 39.40 0.58 -23.13
N GLY A 15 39.09 1.55 -22.27
CA GLY A 15 38.15 1.36 -21.17
C GLY A 15 36.80 0.95 -21.70
N LEU A 16 36.32 -0.23 -21.32
CA LEU A 16 34.93 -0.63 -21.55
C LEU A 16 34.03 0.40 -20.86
N PRO A 17 33.12 1.09 -21.58
CA PRO A 17 32.03 1.74 -20.89
C PRO A 17 31.22 0.65 -20.20
N THR A 18 31.33 0.57 -18.88
CA THR A 18 30.35 -0.13 -18.06
C THR A 18 29.03 0.59 -18.29
N ALA A 19 28.23 0.08 -19.22
CA ALA A 19 26.83 0.42 -19.28
C ALA A 19 26.27 0.11 -17.89
N LEU A 20 25.91 1.16 -17.15
CA LEU A 20 25.04 1.02 -15.99
C LEU A 20 23.77 0.39 -16.55
N SER A 21 23.64 -0.93 -16.40
CA SER A 21 22.38 -1.62 -16.62
C SER A 21 21.38 -0.90 -15.72
N GLY A 22 20.53 -0.06 -16.33
CA GLY A 22 19.35 0.46 -15.67
C GLY A 22 18.65 -0.76 -15.10
N ARG A 23 18.55 -0.82 -13.76
CA ARG A 23 17.82 -1.89 -13.12
C ARG A 23 16.46 -1.92 -13.80
N ASN A 24 16.15 -3.02 -14.49
CA ASN A 24 14.78 -3.42 -14.69
C ASN A 24 14.26 -3.68 -13.27
N HIS A 25 13.86 -2.61 -12.57
CA HIS A 25 13.13 -2.75 -11.34
C HIS A 25 11.88 -3.53 -11.74
N ALA A 26 11.71 -4.72 -11.17
CA ALA A 26 10.37 -5.22 -10.97
C ALA A 26 9.58 -4.03 -10.40
N SER A 27 8.47 -3.68 -11.05
CA SER A 27 7.63 -2.55 -10.68
C SER A 27 6.95 -2.88 -9.35
N TYR A 28 7.68 -2.74 -8.25
CA TYR A 28 7.13 -2.87 -6.91
C TYR A 28 6.25 -1.66 -6.65
N ARG A 29 5.07 -1.91 -6.07
CA ARG A 29 4.22 -0.83 -5.57
C ARG A 29 4.89 -0.21 -4.35
N CYS A 30 4.91 1.11 -4.30
CA CYS A 30 5.47 1.86 -3.20
C CYS A 30 4.70 1.60 -1.90
N GLN A 31 5.41 1.35 -0.80
CA GLN A 31 4.85 1.17 0.54
C GLN A 31 4.96 2.45 1.38
N PRO A 32 4.19 2.60 2.48
CA PRO A 32 4.19 3.78 3.35
C PRO A 32 5.56 4.20 3.87
N GLU A 33 6.42 3.23 4.16
CA GLU A 33 7.77 3.40 4.66
C GLU A 33 8.79 3.71 3.55
N ASP A 34 8.42 3.53 2.28
CA ASP A 34 9.33 3.73 1.16
C ASP A 34 9.52 5.22 0.85
N PRO A 35 10.72 5.64 0.39
CA PRO A 35 10.98 7.02 -0.01
C PRO A 35 10.10 7.54 -1.16
N CYS A 36 9.52 6.64 -1.97
CA CYS A 36 8.62 7.00 -3.06
C CYS A 36 7.20 7.35 -2.57
N TRP A 37 6.86 7.08 -1.31
CA TRP A 37 5.49 7.20 -0.81
C TRP A 37 5.02 8.65 -0.97
N PRO A 38 3.76 8.89 -1.38
CA PRO A 38 3.31 10.25 -1.57
C PRO A 38 3.42 11.05 -0.28
N SER A 39 4.12 12.19 -0.34
CA SER A 39 4.20 13.14 0.78
C SER A 39 2.80 13.60 1.24
N PRO A 40 2.64 14.08 2.49
CA PRO A 40 1.37 14.63 2.96
C PRO A 40 0.76 15.71 2.05
N ARG A 41 1.61 16.54 1.41
CA ARG A 41 1.16 17.55 0.43
C ARG A 41 0.51 16.93 -0.81
N LYS A 42 1.02 15.78 -1.28
CA LYS A 42 0.44 15.06 -2.43
C LYS A 42 -0.91 14.45 -2.05
N TRP A 43 -1.03 13.84 -0.86
CA TRP A 43 -2.30 13.35 -0.34
C TRP A 43 -3.34 14.47 -0.16
N LYS A 44 -2.93 15.63 0.38
CA LYS A 44 -3.82 16.81 0.50
C LYS A 44 -4.34 17.27 -0.86
N ARG A 45 -3.48 17.35 -1.89
CA ARG A 45 -3.88 17.70 -3.25
C ARG A 45 -4.83 16.68 -3.87
N LEU A 46 -4.61 15.39 -3.64
CA LEU A 46 -5.57 14.37 -4.07
C LEU A 46 -6.93 14.63 -3.41
N ASN A 47 -6.97 14.80 -2.09
CA ASN A 47 -8.19 15.05 -1.34
C ASN A 47 -8.97 16.27 -1.88
N GLU A 48 -8.28 17.40 -2.09
CA GLU A 48 -8.86 18.60 -2.69
C GLU A 48 -9.41 18.32 -4.10
N SER A 49 -8.68 17.55 -4.91
CA SER A 49 -9.12 17.23 -6.27
C SER A 49 -10.36 16.35 -6.30
N VAL A 50 -10.56 15.47 -5.32
CA VAL A 50 -11.75 14.59 -5.21
C VAL A 50 -12.82 15.18 -4.28
N GLU A 51 -12.84 16.51 -4.14
CA GLU A 51 -13.89 17.25 -3.42
C GLU A 51 -14.00 16.86 -1.93
N GLY A 52 -12.90 16.44 -1.31
CA GLY A 52 -12.87 16.03 0.08
C GLY A 52 -13.15 14.54 0.32
N ASN A 53 -13.37 13.75 -0.73
CA ASN A 53 -13.78 12.35 -0.64
C ASN A 53 -12.63 11.34 -0.41
N LEU A 54 -11.42 11.79 -0.04
CA LEU A 54 -10.35 10.88 0.39
C LEU A 54 -10.48 10.60 1.89
N VAL A 55 -10.67 9.34 2.24
CA VAL A 55 -10.80 8.89 3.63
C VAL A 55 -9.60 8.02 4.04
N ALA A 56 -9.15 8.17 5.29
CA ALA A 56 -8.27 7.21 5.93
C ALA A 56 -9.10 5.99 6.36
N VAL A 57 -8.65 4.80 5.99
CA VAL A 57 -9.43 3.58 6.16
C VAL A 57 -8.77 2.69 7.20
N ARG A 58 -9.58 2.18 8.13
CA ARG A 58 -9.19 1.16 9.12
C ARG A 58 -10.04 -0.09 8.93
N PRO A 59 -9.55 -1.26 9.35
CA PRO A 59 -10.35 -2.47 9.38
C PRO A 59 -11.66 -2.23 10.14
N VAL A 60 -12.76 -2.82 9.66
CA VAL A 60 -14.05 -2.70 10.35
C VAL A 60 -14.04 -3.24 11.77
N GLY A 61 -13.16 -4.20 12.08
CA GLY A 61 -12.97 -4.70 13.44
C GLY A 61 -12.35 -3.68 14.41
N SER A 62 -11.76 -2.57 13.93
CA SER A 62 -11.01 -1.63 14.78
C SER A 62 -11.83 -1.04 15.92
N VAL A 63 -13.14 -0.87 15.74
CA VAL A 63 -14.06 -0.40 16.80
C VAL A 63 -14.21 -1.40 17.94
N CYS A 64 -13.80 -2.66 17.77
CA CYS A 64 -13.80 -3.70 18.80
C CYS A 64 -12.49 -3.83 19.57
N HIS A 65 -11.44 -3.08 19.21
CA HIS A 65 -10.10 -3.18 19.81
C HIS A 65 -9.61 -1.82 20.32
N ASP A 66 -8.75 -1.84 21.34
CA ASP A 66 -8.05 -0.64 21.76
C ASP A 66 -7.03 -0.19 20.69
N PRO A 67 -6.78 1.12 20.52
CA PRO A 67 -7.30 2.24 21.32
C PRO A 67 -8.64 2.80 20.82
N THR A 68 -9.20 2.26 19.74
CA THR A 68 -10.41 2.77 19.06
C THR A 68 -11.70 2.14 19.55
N TYR A 69 -11.65 1.43 20.68
CA TYR A 69 -12.79 0.68 21.19
C TYR A 69 -14.00 1.57 21.43
N ASP A 70 -15.11 1.20 20.81
CA ASP A 70 -16.43 1.77 21.01
C ASP A 70 -17.41 0.61 21.19
N LEU A 71 -18.06 0.56 22.37
CA LEU A 71 -18.96 -0.53 22.72
C LEU A 71 -20.14 -0.65 21.76
N GLU A 72 -20.76 0.48 21.41
CA GLU A 72 -21.95 0.48 20.56
C GLU A 72 -21.58 0.12 19.11
N ALA A 73 -20.52 0.75 18.58
CA ALA A 73 -20.05 0.46 17.24
C ALA A 73 -19.56 -0.99 17.11
N CYS A 74 -18.89 -1.52 18.13
CA CYS A 74 -18.47 -2.92 18.14
C CYS A 74 -19.66 -3.88 18.12
N VAL A 75 -20.66 -3.69 18.99
CA VAL A 75 -21.88 -4.53 19.00
C VAL A 75 -22.59 -4.47 17.65
N ASN A 76 -22.75 -3.28 17.08
CA ASN A 76 -23.39 -3.11 15.77
C ASN A 76 -22.60 -3.81 14.66
N THR A 77 -21.27 -3.65 14.65
CA THR A 77 -20.40 -4.27 13.65
C THR A 77 -20.42 -5.79 13.74
N LYS A 78 -20.37 -6.37 14.95
CA LYS A 78 -20.50 -7.82 15.17
C LYS A 78 -21.78 -8.37 14.54
N ASN A 79 -22.91 -7.72 14.79
CA ASN A 79 -24.21 -8.17 14.30
C ASN A 79 -24.36 -8.14 12.77
N ILE A 80 -23.66 -7.24 12.07
CA ILE A 80 -23.84 -7.04 10.62
C ILE A 80 -22.66 -7.52 9.77
N SER A 81 -21.49 -7.78 10.36
CA SER A 81 -20.24 -8.09 9.64
C SER A 81 -20.30 -9.31 8.71
N HIS A 82 -21.23 -10.25 8.96
CA HIS A 82 -21.45 -11.42 8.10
C HIS A 82 -22.32 -11.12 6.86
N ASN A 83 -22.96 -9.95 6.79
CA ASN A 83 -23.78 -9.55 5.65
C ASN A 83 -22.90 -9.10 4.47
N SER A 84 -22.94 -9.84 3.37
CA SER A 84 -22.08 -9.60 2.20
C SER A 84 -22.34 -8.26 1.49
N PHE A 85 -23.54 -7.69 1.59
CA PHE A 85 -23.86 -6.38 1.03
C PHE A 85 -23.24 -5.27 1.88
N TRP A 86 -23.48 -5.29 3.20
CA TRP A 86 -22.85 -4.35 4.13
C TRP A 86 -21.33 -4.36 3.99
N ARG A 87 -20.74 -5.56 3.90
CA ARG A 87 -19.32 -5.77 3.66
C ARG A 87 -18.79 -5.12 2.38
N ALA A 88 -19.57 -5.12 1.31
CA ALA A 88 -19.17 -4.52 0.04
C ALA A 88 -19.27 -2.98 0.07
N GLU A 89 -20.06 -2.42 0.99
CA GLU A 89 -20.21 -0.98 1.19
C GLU A 89 -19.12 -0.41 2.11
N GLN A 90 -18.41 -1.25 2.87
CA GLN A 90 -17.36 -0.80 3.77
C GLN A 90 -15.99 -0.78 3.06
N PRO A 91 -15.31 0.38 2.94
CA PRO A 91 -13.94 0.41 2.43
C PRO A 91 -12.95 -0.33 3.35
N GLY A 92 -13.30 -0.46 4.64
CA GLY A 92 -12.49 -1.10 5.67
C GLY A 92 -12.68 -2.61 5.80
N ALA A 93 -13.37 -3.26 4.87
CA ALA A 93 -13.76 -4.66 5.03
C ALA A 93 -13.38 -5.50 3.81
N VAL A 94 -12.83 -6.69 4.03
CA VAL A 94 -12.51 -7.63 2.94
C VAL A 94 -13.62 -8.66 2.79
N LYS A 95 -14.07 -8.92 1.56
CA LYS A 95 -15.28 -9.73 1.31
C LYS A 95 -15.35 -11.06 2.08
N PHE A 96 -14.21 -11.72 2.27
CA PHE A 96 -14.12 -12.95 3.05
C PHE A 96 -13.33 -12.70 4.35
N PRO A 97 -13.93 -12.95 5.53
CA PRO A 97 -13.30 -12.66 6.83
C PRO A 97 -11.98 -13.38 7.10
N ASN A 98 -11.67 -14.47 6.39
CA ASN A 98 -10.38 -15.17 6.55
C ASN A 98 -9.17 -14.28 6.19
N TRP A 99 -9.38 -13.22 5.40
CA TRP A 99 -8.37 -12.21 5.07
C TRP A 99 -8.25 -11.09 6.13
N GLU A 100 -9.06 -11.15 7.20
CA GLU A 100 -9.00 -10.27 8.38
C GLU A 100 -8.34 -10.97 9.57
N THR A 101 -7.92 -12.22 9.38
CA THR A 101 -7.47 -13.13 10.44
C THR A 101 -6.17 -13.81 10.06
N TRP A 102 -5.05 -13.07 10.05
CA TRP A 102 -3.72 -13.67 9.89
C TRP A 102 -2.73 -13.23 10.98
N PRO A 103 -2.90 -13.74 12.21
CA PRO A 103 -2.14 -13.25 13.38
C PRO A 103 -0.61 -13.41 13.25
N THR A 104 -0.14 -14.47 12.58
CA THR A 104 1.31 -14.71 12.41
C THR A 104 2.02 -13.65 11.54
N HIS A 105 1.26 -12.85 10.79
CA HIS A 105 1.79 -11.78 9.94
C HIS A 105 1.44 -10.38 10.44
N GLN A 106 0.85 -10.25 11.65
CA GLN A 106 0.32 -8.97 12.13
C GLN A 106 -0.68 -8.39 11.11
N GLU A 107 -1.52 -9.26 10.55
CA GLU A 107 -2.60 -8.89 9.64
C GLU A 107 -3.92 -9.40 10.22
N SER A 108 -4.23 -8.95 11.43
CA SER A 108 -5.46 -9.35 12.13
C SER A 108 -6.16 -8.14 12.72
N CYS A 109 -7.45 -8.03 12.46
CA CYS A 109 -8.34 -7.12 13.16
C CYS A 109 -9.77 -7.64 13.05
N TYR A 110 -10.00 -8.77 13.70
CA TYR A 110 -11.23 -9.52 13.58
C TYR A 110 -12.25 -9.07 14.60
N VAL A 111 -13.47 -8.78 14.15
CA VAL A 111 -14.51 -8.22 14.99
C VAL A 111 -14.79 -9.05 16.27
N ASP A 112 -14.66 -10.38 16.21
CA ASP A 112 -14.93 -11.29 17.33
C ASP A 112 -13.70 -11.72 18.13
N SER A 113 -12.49 -11.26 17.80
CA SER A 113 -11.33 -11.54 18.65
C SER A 113 -11.39 -10.73 19.95
N PRO A 114 -10.69 -11.15 21.01
CA PRO A 114 -10.61 -10.39 22.26
C PRO A 114 -10.25 -8.92 22.04
N ARG A 115 -10.88 -8.02 22.80
CA ARG A 115 -10.63 -6.56 22.72
C ARG A 115 -9.14 -6.20 22.85
N GLY A 116 -8.43 -6.92 23.71
CA GLY A 116 -7.00 -6.70 23.98
C GLY A 116 -6.05 -7.20 22.89
N ASP A 117 -6.56 -7.92 21.89
CA ASP A 117 -5.75 -8.32 20.73
C ASP A 117 -5.38 -7.07 19.93
N THR A 118 -4.18 -7.09 19.35
CA THR A 118 -3.74 -6.01 18.46
C THR A 118 -4.58 -6.02 17.19
N CYS A 119 -5.09 -4.85 16.82
CA CYS A 119 -5.77 -4.62 15.56
C CYS A 119 -4.81 -3.95 14.57
N ASP A 120 -4.30 -4.74 13.63
CA ASP A 120 -3.40 -4.29 12.58
C ASP A 120 -4.18 -3.93 11.31
N GLN A 121 -3.54 -3.17 10.41
CA GLN A 121 -4.16 -2.76 9.15
C GLN A 121 -4.49 -3.94 8.23
N GLY A 122 -3.63 -4.97 8.21
CA GLY A 122 -3.77 -6.12 7.33
C GLY A 122 -3.90 -5.74 5.85
N GLN A 123 -4.83 -6.39 5.16
CA GLN A 123 -5.05 -6.21 3.72
C GLN A 123 -6.01 -5.06 3.37
N VAL A 124 -6.45 -4.32 4.39
CA VAL A 124 -7.29 -3.16 4.20
C VAL A 124 -6.43 -2.00 3.72
N SER A 125 -6.81 -1.35 2.61
CA SER A 125 -6.09 -0.19 2.08
C SER A 125 -6.00 0.92 3.14
N LEU A 126 -4.88 1.66 3.21
CA LEU A 126 -4.71 2.76 4.17
C LEU A 126 -5.61 3.96 3.89
N SER A 127 -6.02 4.13 2.64
CA SER A 127 -6.89 5.21 2.21
C SER A 127 -7.77 4.76 1.05
N SER A 128 -8.91 5.41 0.89
CA SER A 128 -9.83 5.17 -0.23
C SER A 128 -10.46 6.48 -0.66
N VAL A 129 -10.74 6.60 -1.96
CA VAL A 129 -11.57 7.69 -2.49
C VAL A 129 -12.99 7.19 -2.58
N LEU A 130 -13.90 7.82 -1.85
CA LEU A 130 -15.35 7.57 -1.96
C LEU A 130 -15.85 8.26 -3.23
N ALA A 131 -15.77 7.54 -4.35
CA ALA A 131 -16.03 8.11 -5.66
C ALA A 131 -17.53 8.27 -5.90
N GLU A 132 -17.98 9.53 -6.03
CA GLU A 132 -19.36 9.90 -6.35
C GLU A 132 -19.51 10.44 -7.78
N SER A 133 -18.38 10.65 -8.47
CA SER A 133 -18.34 11.16 -9.84
C SER A 133 -17.25 10.47 -10.66
N LEU A 134 -17.38 10.49 -11.99
CA LEU A 134 -16.33 10.04 -12.91
C LEU A 134 -15.01 10.79 -12.68
N SER A 135 -15.10 12.07 -12.31
CA SER A 135 -13.92 12.89 -12.02
C SER A 135 -13.13 12.34 -10.83
N HIS A 136 -13.80 11.86 -9.78
CA HIS A 136 -13.11 11.26 -8.62
C HIS A 136 -12.32 10.02 -9.03
N ILE A 137 -12.94 9.14 -9.83
CA ILE A 137 -12.30 7.91 -10.33
C ILE A 137 -11.06 8.26 -11.16
N GLN A 138 -11.18 9.18 -12.11
CA GLN A 138 -10.07 9.59 -12.97
C GLN A 138 -8.91 10.18 -12.16
N LYS A 139 -9.20 11.08 -11.21
CA LYS A 139 -8.19 11.72 -10.36
C LYS A 139 -7.47 10.71 -9.46
N ALA A 140 -8.21 9.76 -8.88
CA ALA A 140 -7.63 8.69 -8.08
C ALA A 140 -6.74 7.76 -8.93
N ALA A 141 -7.21 7.37 -10.12
CA ALA A 141 -6.45 6.52 -11.04
C ALA A 141 -5.18 7.21 -11.57
N HIS A 142 -5.22 8.52 -11.81
CA HIS A 142 -4.02 9.29 -12.20
C HIS A 142 -3.01 9.47 -11.06
N PHE A 143 -3.44 9.38 -9.81
CA PHE A 143 -2.57 9.49 -8.66
C PHE A 143 -1.80 8.20 -8.37
N ALA A 144 -2.42 7.04 -8.62
CA ALA A 144 -1.88 5.70 -8.37
C ALA A 144 -0.87 5.25 -9.45
#